data_AF-A0A7J6RJC9-F1
#
_entry.id   AF-A0A7J6RJC9-F1
#
_cell.length_a   1.000
_cell.length_b   1.000
_cell.length_c   1.000
_cell.angle_alpha   90.00
_cell.angle_beta   90.00
_cell.angle_gamma   90.00
#
_symmetry.space_group_name_H-M   'P 1'
#
loop_
_entity.id
_entity.type
_entity.pdbx_description
1 polymer ?
#
loop_
_entity_poly.entity_id
_entity_poly.type
_entity_poly.pdbx_seq_one_letter_code
_entity_poly.pdbx_strand_id
1 'polypeptide(L)'
;QEAHGDMRKDARMMDLFTMINHNLDNHSKENRNSADSEAEARGSLLKGVKLRTYAVVCLSSAAALIEWMTGFQTMRDCITSAAARVLEQGSPFVKLLNTKVRDDILAPNGTTAFVRLVRENPPICRYPGFVVYGWVHHWPR
;
A
#
# COMPACT_ATOMS: atom_id res chain seq x y z
N GLN A 1 -25.47 10.16 -3.90
CA GLN A 1 -25.03 11.25 -3.01
C GLN A 1 -24.29 10.60 -1.83
N GLU A 2 -23.08 10.08 -2.07
CA GLU A 2 -22.16 9.51 -1.06
C GLU A 2 -20.77 10.12 -1.27
N ALA A 3 -20.70 11.45 -1.45
CA ALA A 3 -19.44 12.14 -1.72
C ALA A 3 -18.58 12.33 -0.45
N HIS A 4 -19.17 12.13 0.73
CA HIS A 4 -18.49 12.20 2.02
C HIS A 4 -18.46 10.80 2.63
N GLY A 5 -17.31 10.14 2.61
CA GLY A 5 -17.12 8.87 3.31
C GLY A 5 -17.44 9.02 4.80
N ASP A 6 -17.92 7.95 5.43
CA ASP A 6 -18.20 7.94 6.86
C ASP A 6 -16.86 7.88 7.64
N MET A 7 -16.37 9.05 8.04
CA MET A 7 -15.09 9.20 8.75
C MET A 7 -15.08 8.47 10.10
N ARG A 8 -16.25 8.12 10.66
CA ARG A 8 -16.31 7.30 11.88
C ARG A 8 -15.92 5.85 11.59
N LYS A 9 -16.17 5.36 10.37
CA LYS A 9 -15.66 4.04 9.95
C LYS A 9 -14.14 4.08 9.87
N ASP A 10 -13.58 5.14 9.30
CA ASP A 10 -12.12 5.29 9.17
C ASP A 10 -11.44 5.40 10.54
N ALA A 11 -12.00 6.17 11.47
CA ALA A 11 -11.50 6.26 12.85
C ALA A 11 -11.49 4.89 13.55
N ARG A 12 -12.61 4.14 13.48
CA ARG A 12 -12.68 2.79 14.07
C ARG A 12 -11.69 1.81 13.43
N MET A 13 -11.43 1.94 12.13
CA MET A 13 -10.42 1.13 11.45
C MET A 13 -9.00 1.46 11.93
N MET A 14 -8.69 2.73 12.19
CA MET A 14 -7.40 3.12 12.77
C MET A 14 -7.22 2.65 14.22
N ASP A 15 -8.28 2.66 15.02
CA ASP A 15 -8.28 2.08 16.37
C ASP A 15 -7.98 0.58 16.31
N LEU A 16 -8.62 -0.14 15.37
CA LEU A 16 -8.34 -1.55 15.13
C LEU A 16 -6.88 -1.81 14.76
N PHE A 17 -6.31 -1.03 13.84
CA PHE A 17 -4.89 -1.17 13.47
C PHE A 17 -3.95 -0.91 14.64
N THR A 18 -4.30 0.03 15.52
CA THR A 18 -3.56 0.31 16.75
C THR A 18 -3.61 -0.88 17.72
N MET A 19 -4.78 -1.49 17.90
CA MET A 19 -4.92 -2.72 18.70
C MET A 19 -4.13 -3.90 18.12
N ILE A 20 -4.16 -4.07 16.79
CA ILE A 20 -3.37 -5.11 16.11
C ILE A 20 -1.88 -4.90 16.40
N ASN A 21 -1.37 -3.68 16.25
CA ASN A 21 0.03 -3.36 16.55
C ASN A 21 0.39 -3.65 18.01
N HIS A 22 -0.49 -3.32 18.95
CA HIS A 22 -0.28 -3.62 20.37
C HIS A 22 -0.18 -5.14 20.62
N ASN A 23 -1.04 -5.94 19.98
CA ASN A 23 -1.00 -7.40 20.10
C ASN A 23 0.25 -8.00 19.44
N LEU A 24 0.65 -7.49 18.27
CA LEU A 24 1.91 -7.89 17.61
C LEU A 24 3.12 -7.59 18.51
N ASP A 25 3.14 -6.42 19.16
CA ASP A 25 4.20 -6.05 20.10
C ASP A 25 4.22 -6.97 21.33
N ASN A 26 3.06 -7.36 21.86
CA ASN A 26 2.97 -8.24 23.04
C ASN A 26 3.40 -9.67 22.73
N HIS A 27 2.98 -10.25 21.61
CA HIS A 27 3.47 -11.56 21.15
C HIS A 27 4.98 -11.56 20.92
N SER A 28 5.54 -10.43 20.45
CA SER A 28 7.00 -10.30 20.28
C SER A 28 7.78 -10.25 21.60
N LYS A 29 7.13 -9.85 22.71
CA LYS A 29 7.73 -9.74 24.05
C LYS A 29 7.55 -11.02 24.85
N GLU A 30 6.37 -11.63 24.80
CA GLU A 30 6.05 -12.88 25.49
C GLU A 30 6.98 -14.01 25.04
N ASN A 31 7.26 -14.06 23.74
CA ASN A 31 8.14 -15.06 23.14
C ASN A 31 9.64 -14.90 23.45
N ARG A 32 10.05 -13.81 24.12
CA ARG A 32 11.42 -13.65 24.64
C ARG A 32 11.63 -14.35 25.98
N ASN A 33 10.54 -14.68 26.68
CA ASN A 33 10.58 -15.30 28.01
C ASN A 33 10.38 -16.82 27.99
N SER A 34 9.97 -17.38 26.84
CA SER A 34 9.82 -18.82 26.61
C SER A 34 11.03 -19.37 25.85
N ALA A 35 11.96 -19.99 26.57
CA ALA A 35 13.18 -20.60 26.06
C ALA A 35 12.92 -21.97 25.38
N ASP A 36 11.98 -22.03 24.45
CA ASP A 36 11.73 -23.22 23.61
C ASP A 36 12.12 -22.91 22.15
N SER A 37 13.11 -23.62 21.63
CA SER A 37 13.73 -23.41 20.29
C SER A 37 12.76 -23.41 19.10
N GLU A 38 11.53 -23.90 19.24
CA GLU A 38 10.52 -23.86 18.18
C GLU A 38 9.72 -22.55 18.15
N ALA A 39 9.61 -21.86 19.28
CA ALA A 39 8.87 -20.60 19.39
C ALA A 39 9.69 -19.41 18.84
N GLU A 40 11.02 -19.44 18.97
CA GLU A 40 11.94 -18.42 18.43
C GLU A 40 11.78 -18.19 16.92
N ALA A 41 11.56 -19.26 16.14
CA ALA A 41 11.41 -19.16 14.68
C ALA A 41 10.15 -18.37 14.26
N ARG A 42 9.03 -18.54 14.98
CA ARG A 42 7.79 -17.78 14.74
C ARG A 42 7.87 -16.35 15.28
N GLY A 43 8.50 -16.14 16.44
CA GLY A 43 8.73 -14.81 16.99
C GLY A 43 9.66 -13.94 16.14
N SER A 44 10.62 -14.56 15.45
CA SER A 44 11.50 -13.89 14.48
C SER A 44 10.72 -13.37 13.27
N LEU A 45 9.73 -14.12 12.79
CA LEU A 45 8.99 -13.82 11.55
C LEU A 45 8.06 -12.61 11.67
N LEU A 46 7.55 -12.33 12.88
CA LEU A 46 6.71 -11.16 13.18
C LEU A 46 7.51 -10.00 13.78
N LYS A 47 8.81 -10.18 14.04
CA LYS A 47 9.68 -9.15 14.61
C LYS A 47 9.81 -7.98 13.63
N GLY A 48 9.28 -6.83 14.00
CA GLY A 48 9.30 -5.62 13.17
C GLY A 48 8.14 -5.50 12.18
N VAL A 49 7.21 -6.45 12.17
CA VAL A 49 5.96 -6.32 11.42
C VAL A 49 5.04 -5.37 12.20
N LYS A 50 4.79 -4.19 11.62
CA LYS A 50 3.82 -3.22 12.14
C LYS A 50 3.01 -2.61 11.01
N LEU A 51 1.74 -2.39 11.27
CA LEU A 51 0.91 -1.53 10.43
C LEU A 51 1.27 -0.08 10.74
N ARG A 52 1.41 0.74 9.71
CA ARG A 52 1.55 2.18 9.90
C ARG A 52 0.16 2.76 10.22
N THR A 53 0.05 3.46 11.34
CA THR A 53 -1.19 4.12 11.79
C THR A 53 -1.09 5.63 11.66
N TYR A 54 -2.24 6.31 11.63
CA TYR A 54 -2.38 7.76 11.66
C TYR A 54 -3.65 8.12 12.44
N ALA A 55 -3.73 9.33 12.97
CA ALA A 55 -4.88 9.78 13.75
C ALA A 55 -6.04 10.25 12.87
N VAL A 56 -7.26 9.86 13.25
CA VAL A 56 -8.52 10.38 12.70
C VAL A 56 -9.41 10.81 13.85
N VAL A 57 -9.70 12.11 13.94
CA VAL A 57 -10.52 12.70 15.00
C VAL A 57 -11.82 13.20 14.39
N CYS A 58 -12.94 12.53 14.68
CA CYS A 58 -14.25 12.94 14.20
C CYS A 58 -14.75 14.17 14.98
N LEU A 59 -15.03 15.27 14.29
CA LEU A 59 -15.61 16.49 14.89
C LEU A 59 -17.14 16.46 14.84
N SER A 60 -17.71 15.90 13.76
CA SER A 60 -19.16 15.79 13.55
C SER A 60 -19.48 14.57 12.68
N SER A 61 -20.75 14.41 12.27
CA SER A 61 -21.14 13.40 11.26
C SER A 61 -20.62 13.70 9.86
N ALA A 62 -20.23 14.95 9.58
CA ALA A 62 -19.80 15.41 8.26
C ALA A 62 -18.34 15.87 8.21
N ALA A 63 -17.65 15.98 9.35
CA ALA A 63 -16.29 16.51 9.42
C ALA A 63 -15.39 15.72 10.37
N ALA A 64 -14.13 15.58 9.99
CA ALA A 64 -13.07 14.99 10.80
C ALA A 64 -11.72 15.67 10.51
N LEU A 65 -10.82 15.62 11.49
CA LEU A 65 -9.42 15.95 11.31
C LEU A 65 -8.65 14.65 11.03
N ILE A 66 -7.84 14.64 9.98
CA ILE A 66 -7.02 13.49 9.61
C ILE A 66 -5.57 13.94 9.68
N GLU A 67 -4.73 13.17 10.37
CA GLU A 67 -3.30 13.39 10.43
C GLU A 67 -2.69 13.31 9.02
N TRP A 68 -1.94 14.35 8.66
CA TRP A 68 -1.23 14.39 7.40
C TRP A 68 0.13 13.70 7.52
N MET A 69 0.31 12.61 6.79
CA MET A 69 1.54 11.83 6.79
C MET A 69 2.56 12.42 5.80
N THR A 70 3.73 12.83 6.28
CA THR A 70 4.81 13.39 5.45
C THR A 70 5.83 12.35 5.00
N GLY A 71 6.49 12.57 3.86
CA GLY A 71 7.53 11.67 3.33
C GLY A 71 6.98 10.47 2.55
N PHE A 72 5.70 10.53 2.15
CA PHE A 72 5.05 9.53 1.34
C PHE A 72 4.69 10.11 -0.03
N GLN A 73 4.74 9.26 -1.04
CA GLN A 73 4.14 9.50 -2.35
C GLN A 73 3.11 8.41 -2.59
N THR A 74 2.05 8.73 -3.33
CA THR A 74 1.06 7.71 -3.65
C THR A 74 1.70 6.67 -4.58
N MET A 75 1.27 5.41 -4.47
CA MET A 75 1.75 4.35 -5.37
C MET A 75 1.49 4.71 -6.84
N ARG A 76 0.39 5.42 -7.12
CA ARG A 76 0.05 5.94 -8.45
C ARG A 76 1.13 6.89 -8.98
N ASP A 77 1.59 7.83 -8.17
CA ASP A 77 2.60 8.80 -8.57
C ASP A 77 3.96 8.12 -8.79
N CYS A 78 4.31 7.17 -7.91
CA CYS A 78 5.53 6.36 -8.06
C CYS A 78 5.49 5.54 -9.36
N ILE A 79 4.39 4.82 -9.62
CA ILE A 79 4.20 4.02 -10.84
C ILE A 79 4.26 4.92 -12.07
N THR A 80 3.53 6.04 -12.06
CA THR A 80 3.49 6.99 -13.18
C THR A 80 4.88 7.53 -13.51
N SER A 81 5.63 7.94 -12.49
CA SER A 81 6.98 8.47 -12.63
C SER A 81 7.98 7.40 -13.12
N ALA A 82 7.90 6.19 -12.56
CA ALA A 82 8.76 5.08 -12.98
C ALA A 82 8.45 4.64 -14.43
N ALA A 83 7.18 4.57 -14.80
CA ALA A 83 6.75 4.20 -16.14
C ALA A 83 7.24 5.21 -17.18
N ALA A 84 7.17 6.51 -16.87
CA ALA A 84 7.68 7.57 -17.74
C ALA A 84 9.20 7.47 -17.98
N ARG A 85 9.97 7.00 -16.99
CA ARG A 85 11.43 6.81 -17.09
C ARG A 85 11.83 5.57 -17.87
N VAL A 86 11.12 4.45 -17.68
CA VAL A 86 11.49 3.16 -18.28
C VAL A 86 11.07 3.08 -19.75
N LEU A 87 9.98 3.73 -20.13
CA LEU A 87 9.39 3.53 -21.46
C LEU A 87 9.81 4.59 -22.48
N GLU A 88 10.58 5.62 -22.10
CA GLU A 88 11.11 6.76 -22.91
C GLU A 88 10.10 7.45 -23.87
N GLN A 89 8.84 7.03 -23.83
CA GLN A 89 7.66 7.54 -24.49
C GLN A 89 6.54 7.44 -23.47
N GLY A 90 5.66 8.45 -23.42
CA GLY A 90 4.59 8.56 -22.41
C GLY A 90 3.88 7.22 -22.20
N SER A 91 4.16 6.62 -21.04
CA SER A 91 3.78 5.24 -20.77
C SER A 91 2.27 5.03 -20.98
N PRO A 92 1.86 3.93 -21.63
CA PRO A 92 0.46 3.56 -21.69
C PRO A 92 -0.12 3.32 -20.29
N PHE A 93 0.68 3.12 -19.22
CA PHE A 93 0.21 3.08 -17.84
C PHE A 93 -0.48 4.37 -17.38
N VAL A 94 -0.02 5.53 -17.87
CA VAL A 94 -0.67 6.82 -17.63
C VAL A 94 -1.96 6.93 -18.46
N LYS A 95 -1.97 6.36 -19.68
CA LYS A 95 -3.17 6.23 -20.51
C LYS A 95 -4.16 5.17 -19.97
N LEU A 96 -3.69 4.23 -19.15
CA LEU A 96 -4.40 3.11 -18.55
C LEU A 96 -5.36 3.53 -17.44
N LEU A 97 -5.06 4.68 -16.84
CA LEU A 97 -5.93 5.35 -15.89
C LEU A 97 -7.00 6.20 -16.57
N ASN A 98 -6.99 6.32 -17.91
CA ASN A 98 -8.17 6.81 -18.62
C ASN A 98 -9.30 5.81 -18.46
N THR A 99 -10.48 6.35 -18.19
CA THR A 99 -11.77 5.66 -18.02
C THR A 99 -12.00 4.51 -18.99
N LYS A 100 -11.56 4.66 -20.24
CA LYS A 100 -11.71 3.66 -21.31
C LYS A 100 -11.18 2.26 -20.96
N VAL A 101 -10.01 2.17 -20.31
CA VAL A 101 -9.43 0.87 -19.94
C VAL A 101 -10.15 0.24 -18.75
N ARG A 102 -10.61 1.06 -17.80
CA ARG A 102 -11.45 0.58 -16.69
C ARG A 102 -12.74 -0.02 -17.24
N ASP A 103 -13.37 0.65 -18.19
CA ASP A 103 -14.63 0.20 -18.79
C ASP A 103 -14.41 -1.09 -19.60
N ASP A 104 -13.30 -1.21 -20.35
CA ASP A 104 -12.93 -2.41 -21.09
C ASP A 104 -12.65 -3.62 -20.17
N ILE A 105 -12.08 -3.41 -18.98
CA ILE A 105 -11.85 -4.47 -17.97
C ILE A 105 -13.14 -4.89 -17.28
N LEU A 106 -14.10 -3.97 -17.10
CA LEU A 106 -15.40 -4.27 -16.49
C LEU A 106 -16.41 -4.87 -17.48
N ALA A 107 -16.08 -4.91 -18.77
CA ALA A 107 -16.90 -5.51 -19.82
C ALA A 107 -16.93 -7.06 -19.71
N PRO A 108 -17.91 -7.74 -20.34
CA PRO A 108 -18.03 -9.21 -20.30
C PRO A 108 -16.80 -9.97 -20.83
N ASN A 109 -15.99 -9.34 -21.69
CA ASN A 109 -14.73 -9.86 -22.22
C ASN A 109 -13.48 -9.28 -21.50
N GLY A 110 -13.68 -8.66 -20.34
CA GLY A 110 -12.67 -7.90 -19.61
C GLY A 110 -11.43 -8.69 -19.22
N THR A 111 -11.55 -10.01 -19.05
CA THR A 111 -10.39 -10.89 -18.82
C THR A 111 -9.41 -10.86 -19.98
N THR A 112 -9.89 -10.90 -21.23
CA THR A 112 -9.03 -10.85 -22.42
C THR A 112 -8.40 -9.46 -22.56
N ALA A 113 -9.16 -8.40 -22.30
CA ALA A 113 -8.65 -7.03 -22.28
C ALA A 113 -7.55 -6.86 -21.22
N PHE A 114 -7.77 -7.36 -20.00
CA PHE A 114 -6.80 -7.32 -18.91
C PHE A 114 -5.52 -8.10 -19.23
N VAL A 115 -5.63 -9.32 -19.77
CA VAL A 115 -4.45 -10.13 -20.14
C VAL A 115 -3.63 -9.45 -21.23
N ARG A 116 -4.29 -8.91 -22.27
CA ARG A 116 -3.61 -8.15 -23.32
C ARG A 116 -2.88 -6.94 -22.72
N LEU A 117 -3.54 -6.24 -21.81
CA LEU A 117 -3.02 -5.05 -21.18
C LEU A 117 -1.77 -5.31 -20.32
N VAL A 118 -1.77 -6.36 -19.51
CA VAL A 118 -0.61 -6.75 -18.69
C VAL A 118 0.56 -7.19 -19.58
N ARG A 119 0.29 -7.82 -20.74
CA ARG A 119 1.34 -8.16 -21.73
C ARG A 119 1.96 -6.93 -22.37
N GLU A 120 1.13 -5.95 -22.74
CA GLU A 120 1.59 -4.70 -23.35
C GLU A 120 2.27 -3.76 -22.33
N ASN A 121 2.03 -3.96 -21.03
CA ASN A 121 2.54 -3.13 -19.95
C ASN A 121 3.13 -3.98 -18.81
N PRO A 122 4.41 -4.40 -18.92
CA PRO A 122 5.03 -5.27 -17.92
C PRO A 122 5.09 -4.62 -16.53
N PRO A 123 5.11 -5.42 -15.45
CA PRO A 123 5.11 -4.91 -14.08
C PRO A 123 6.38 -4.11 -13.76
N ILE A 124 6.21 -2.82 -13.52
CA ILE A 124 7.35 -1.90 -13.32
C ILE A 124 7.90 -1.86 -11.89
N CYS A 125 7.14 -2.35 -10.91
CA CYS A 125 7.54 -2.29 -9.49
C CYS A 125 8.76 -3.17 -9.14
N ARG A 126 9.21 -4.01 -10.09
CA ARG A 126 10.40 -4.86 -9.94
C ARG A 126 11.69 -4.19 -10.42
N TYR A 127 11.60 -3.08 -11.15
CA TYR A 127 12.79 -2.42 -11.66
C TYR A 127 13.46 -1.62 -10.54
N PRO A 128 14.80 -1.66 -10.43
CA PRO A 128 15.54 -0.84 -9.47
C PRO A 128 15.23 0.67 -9.56
N GLY A 129 14.75 1.15 -10.72
CA GLY A 129 14.31 2.54 -10.92
C GLY A 129 12.97 2.92 -10.29
N PHE A 130 12.21 1.95 -9.76
CA PHE A 130 11.04 2.20 -8.90
C PHE A 130 11.47 2.65 -7.48
N VAL A 131 12.72 2.39 -7.11
CA VAL A 131 13.29 2.87 -5.85
C VAL A 131 13.39 4.39 -5.93
N VAL A 132 12.61 5.05 -5.08
CA VAL A 132 12.68 6.51 -4.88
C VAL A 132 14.14 6.90 -4.60
N TYR A 133 14.61 7.98 -5.23
CA TYR A 133 15.97 8.49 -5.07
C TYR A 133 16.41 8.46 -3.60
N GLY A 134 17.52 7.79 -3.30
CA GLY A 134 18.09 7.67 -1.94
C GLY A 134 18.00 6.29 -1.29
N TRP A 135 17.14 5.38 -1.78
CA TRP A 135 16.95 4.05 -1.17
C TRP A 135 17.76 2.92 -1.82
N VAL A 136 18.41 3.18 -2.97
CA VAL A 136 19.24 2.16 -3.67
C VAL A 136 20.37 1.62 -2.79
N HIS A 137 20.91 2.45 -1.90
CA HIS A 137 21.98 2.05 -0.97
C HIS A 137 21.50 1.19 0.21
N HIS A 138 20.19 1.11 0.45
CA HIS A 138 19.58 0.35 1.55
C HIS A 138 18.94 -0.96 1.06
N TRP A 139 18.99 -1.23 -0.25
CA TRP A 139 18.47 -2.48 -0.80
C TRP A 139 19.40 -3.64 -0.40
N PRO A 140 18.89 -4.72 0.23
CA PRO A 140 19.70 -5.89 0.52
C PRO A 140 20.24 -6.46 -0.79
N ARG A 141 21.56 -6.64 -0.87
CA ARG A 141 22.21 -7.31 -2.00
C ARG A 141 21.84 -8.78 -2.05
#